data_AF-A0A952HT24-F1
#
_entry.id   AF-A0A952HT24-F1
#
_cell.length_a   1.000
_cell.length_b   1.000
_cell.length_c   1.000
_cell.angle_alpha   90.00
_cell.angle_beta   90.00
_cell.angle_gamma   90.00
#
_symmetry.space_group_name_H-M   'P 1'
#
loop_
_entity.id
_entity.type
_entity.pdbx_description
1 polymer ?
#
loop_
_entity_poly.entity_id
_entity_poly.type
_entity_poly.pdbx_seq_one_letter_code
_entity_poly.pdbx_strand_id
1 'polypeptide(L)' 'MCKTGTLKFGALIGDGCRIGANAVLAPGTILETDTVIPRLALVDQWEER' A
#
# COMPACT_ATOMS: atom_id res chain seq x y z
N MET A 1 13.60 16.06 3.29
CA MET A 1 12.52 15.15 3.73
C MET A 1 11.39 15.99 4.30
N CYS A 2 10.19 15.95 3.70
CA CYS A 2 9.05 16.79 4.11
C CYS A 2 8.39 16.25 5.38
N LYS A 3 8.03 17.12 6.33
CA LYS A 3 7.23 16.74 7.51
C LYS A 3 5.75 16.71 7.13
N THR A 4 5.15 15.54 7.11
CA THR A 4 3.74 15.33 6.74
C THR A 4 2.78 15.46 7.93
N GLY A 5 3.28 15.55 9.17
CA GLY A 5 2.46 15.65 10.38
C GLY A 5 1.68 14.38 10.75
N THR A 6 1.89 13.27 10.02
CA THR A 6 1.26 11.96 10.28
C THR A 6 2.26 11.00 10.94
N LEU A 7 1.77 10.24 11.93
CA LEU A 7 2.48 9.12 12.55
C LEU A 7 2.39 7.83 11.72
N LYS A 8 1.39 7.72 10.84
CA LYS A 8 1.16 6.54 10.01
C LYS A 8 2.06 6.61 8.76
N PHE A 9 2.76 5.51 8.49
CA PHE A 9 3.49 5.33 7.24
C PHE A 9 2.51 5.11 6.08
N GLY A 10 2.88 5.54 4.86
CA GLY A 10 2.10 5.28 3.65
C GLY A 10 2.20 3.81 3.22
N ALA A 11 2.41 3.55 1.94
CA ALA A 11 2.72 2.20 1.45
C ALA A 11 4.15 2.17 0.90
N LEU A 12 4.82 1.02 1.06
CA LEU A 12 6.05 0.70 0.35
C LEU A 12 5.70 -0.19 -0.84
N ILE A 13 6.09 0.24 -2.04
CA ILE A 13 5.73 -0.42 -3.29
C ILE A 13 7.02 -0.86 -3.99
N GLY A 14 7.19 -2.17 -4.18
CA GLY A 14 8.29 -2.73 -4.95
C GLY A 14 8.23 -2.40 -6.44
N ASP A 15 9.35 -2.52 -7.12
CA ASP A 15 9.46 -2.22 -8.54
C ASP A 15 8.50 -3.09 -9.38
N GLY A 16 8.01 -2.57 -10.50
CA GLY A 16 7.14 -3.32 -11.41
C GLY A 16 5.71 -3.57 -10.89
N CYS A 17 5.35 -3.10 -9.69
CA CYS A 17 3.99 -3.23 -9.18
C CYS A 17 2.95 -2.59 -10.09
N ARG A 18 1.79 -3.26 -10.23
CA ARG A 18 0.62 -2.75 -10.95
C ARG A 18 -0.56 -2.66 -10.01
N ILE A 19 -1.02 -1.44 -9.75
CA ILE A 19 -2.14 -1.17 -8.84
C ILE A 19 -3.39 -0.88 -9.66
N GLY A 20 -4.43 -1.70 -9.47
CA GLY A 20 -5.72 -1.53 -10.11
C GLY A 20 -6.40 -0.23 -9.71
N ALA A 21 -7.16 0.34 -10.65
CA ALA A 21 -7.99 1.52 -10.39
C ALA A 21 -8.85 1.34 -9.13
N ASN A 22 -8.89 2.38 -8.31
CA ASN A 22 -9.65 2.44 -7.05
C ASN A 22 -9.25 1.37 -6.01
N ALA A 23 -8.06 0.76 -6.10
CA ALA A 23 -7.52 -0.04 -5.01
C ALA A 23 -7.12 0.85 -3.82
N VAL A 24 -7.28 0.34 -2.61
CA VAL A 24 -6.95 1.00 -1.35
C VAL A 24 -5.87 0.19 -0.64
N LEU A 25 -4.73 0.82 -0.38
CA LEU A 25 -3.65 0.25 0.42
C LEU A 25 -3.71 0.88 1.81
N ALA A 26 -3.88 0.07 2.84
CA ALA A 26 -3.87 0.54 4.22
C ALA A 26 -2.49 1.11 4.59
N PRO A 27 -2.41 2.09 5.51
CA PRO A 27 -1.14 2.59 6.02
C PRO A 27 -0.25 1.45 6.52
N GLY A 28 1.01 1.44 6.10
CA GLY A 28 1.96 0.38 6.42
C GLY A 28 1.96 -0.81 5.45
N THR A 29 1.19 -0.78 4.35
CA THR A 29 1.21 -1.85 3.33
C THR A 29 2.59 -1.96 2.67
N ILE A 30 3.09 -3.18 2.52
CA ILE A 30 4.33 -3.51 1.80
C ILE A 30 3.98 -4.43 0.63
N LEU A 31 4.25 -3.99 -0.59
CA LEU A 31 4.11 -4.81 -1.80
C LEU A 31 5.48 -5.25 -2.30
N GLU A 32 5.64 -6.54 -2.57
CA GLU A 32 6.84 -7.09 -3.19
C GLU A 32 6.92 -6.72 -4.68
N THR A 33 8.11 -6.79 -5.26
CA THR A 33 8.35 -6.55 -6.69
C THR A 33 7.39 -7.34 -7.58
N ASP A 34 6.94 -6.74 -8.68
CA ASP A 34 6.03 -7.33 -9.69
C ASP A 34 4.63 -7.74 -9.18
N THR A 35 4.23 -7.30 -7.97
CA THR A 35 2.89 -7.56 -7.43
C THR A 35 1.79 -6.88 -8.24
N VAL A 36 0.67 -7.58 -8.45
CA VAL A 36 -0.51 -7.05 -9.14
C VAL A 36 -1.70 -6.98 -8.17
N ILE A 37 -2.13 -5.77 -7.85
CA ILE A 37 -3.31 -5.52 -7.02
C ILE A 37 -4.53 -5.31 -7.93
N PRO A 38 -5.63 -6.06 -7.76
CA PRO A 38 -6.81 -5.92 -8.59
C PRO A 38 -7.54 -4.59 -8.33
N ARG A 39 -8.43 -4.22 -9.26
CA ARG A 39 -9.29 -3.04 -9.09
C ARG A 39 -10.18 -3.22 -7.87
N LEU A 40 -10.48 -2.13 -7.17
CA LEU A 40 -11.35 -2.12 -5.98
C LEU A 40 -10.86 -3.00 -4.81
N ALA A 41 -9.60 -3.46 -4.83
CA ALA A 41 -9.04 -4.25 -3.75
C ALA A 41 -8.80 -3.39 -2.50
N LEU A 42 -9.09 -3.95 -1.33
CA LEU A 42 -8.57 -3.48 -0.06
C LEU A 42 -7.39 -4.37 0.32
N VAL A 43 -6.22 -3.76 0.50
CA VAL A 43 -5.04 -4.43 1.07
C VAL A 43 -4.82 -3.86 2.46
N ASP A 44 -5.17 -4.65 3.47
CA ASP A 44 -4.84 -4.38 4.86
C ASP A 44 -4.02 -5.55 5.41
N GLN A 45 -2.79 -5.27 5.79
CA GLN A 45 -1.82 -6.26 6.29
C GLN A 45 -1.73 -6.26 7.82
N TRP A 46 -2.45 -5.34 8.48
CA TRP A 46 -2.32 -5.09 9.92
C TRP A 46 -3.55 -5.51 10.73
N GLU A 47 -4.46 -6.28 10.15
CA GLU A 47 -5.81 -6.55 10.68
C GLU A 47 -5.87 -7.46 11.94
N GLU A 48 -4.74 -7.71 12.62
CA GLU A 48 -4.67 -8.65 13.76
C GLU A 48 -3.66 -8.24 14.85
N ARG A 49 -3.79 -7.02 15.39
CA ARG A 49 -3.20 -6.66 16.70
C ARG A 49 -4.16 -5.84 17.56
#